data_AF-A0A8C3MME7-F1
#
_entry.id   AF-A0A8C3MME7-F1
#
_cell.length_a   1.000
_cell.length_b   1.000
_cell.length_c   1.000
_cell.angle_alpha   90.00
_cell.angle_beta   90.00
_cell.angle_gamma   90.00
#
_symmetry.space_group_name_H-M   'P 1'
#
loop_
_entity.id
_entity.type
_entity.pdbx_description
1 polymer ?
#
loop_
_entity_poly.entity_id
_entity_poly.type
_entity_poly.pdbx_seq_one_letter_code
_entity_poly.pdbx_strand_id
1 'polypeptide(L)'
;QHKGHIHCLQWLVEMGADCDITNDAGETPKDVAKRFGHLAAVELLAPRTGNGNSSDEELDANNIKFFETHGVEGSTDSKEDLTLDEAEKRNARVRAYHKIKELQRLLEIAYSNYRQLGGVTEEEKMMRKEERKVEKAVRELEAQLEYERVRREKLESQLDDYRAEINQTPTLQAGDDDSNFLLFICTIDRWQ
;
A
#
# COMPACT_ATOMS: atom_id res chain seq x y z
N GLN A 1 -19.14 -20.66 24.35
CA GLN A 1 -19.17 -20.13 25.73
C GLN A 1 -17.74 -19.99 26.29
N HIS A 2 -16.83 -19.31 25.58
CA HIS A 2 -15.37 -19.43 25.87
C HIS A 2 -14.78 -18.35 26.79
N LYS A 3 -15.54 -17.31 27.16
CA LYS A 3 -15.04 -16.21 28.00
C LYS A 3 -14.94 -16.56 29.49
N GLY A 4 -15.74 -17.51 29.98
CA GLY A 4 -15.72 -17.93 31.39
C GLY A 4 -14.45 -18.70 31.76
N HIS A 5 -13.95 -19.55 30.85
CA HIS A 5 -12.76 -20.38 31.11
C HIS A 5 -11.47 -19.55 31.21
N ILE A 6 -11.39 -18.43 30.49
CA ILE A 6 -10.24 -17.52 30.52
C ILE A 6 -10.11 -16.82 31.87
N HIS A 7 -11.23 -16.38 32.48
CA HIS A 7 -11.22 -15.74 33.80
C HIS A 7 -10.81 -16.72 34.90
N CYS A 8 -11.27 -17.98 34.83
CA CYS A 8 -10.84 -19.01 35.76
C CYS A 8 -9.34 -19.33 35.61
N LEU A 9 -8.84 -19.39 34.37
CA LEU A 9 -7.42 -19.61 34.09
C LEU A 9 -6.57 -18.47 34.64
N GLN A 10 -6.98 -17.22 34.43
CA GLN A 10 -6.31 -16.05 34.97
C GLN A 10 -6.25 -16.08 36.50
N TRP A 11 -7.37 -16.41 37.15
CA TRP A 11 -7.42 -16.52 38.62
C TRP A 11 -6.50 -17.63 39.17
N LEU A 12 -6.41 -18.77 38.47
CA LEU A 12 -5.50 -19.86 38.84
C LEU A 12 -4.03 -19.43 38.75
N VAL A 13 -3.65 -18.75 37.66
CA VAL A 13 -2.29 -18.23 37.48
C VAL A 13 -1.97 -17.18 38.54
N GLU A 14 -2.91 -16.30 38.88
CA GLU A 14 -2.75 -15.29 39.93
C GLU A 14 -2.59 -15.92 41.33
N MET A 15 -3.19 -17.08 41.57
CA MET A 15 -3.06 -17.85 42.82
C MET A 15 -1.79 -18.71 42.88
N GLY A 16 -0.89 -18.60 41.90
CA GLY A 16 0.37 -19.33 41.85
C GLY A 16 0.23 -20.77 41.39
N ALA A 17 -0.77 -21.07 40.57
CA ALA A 17 -0.87 -22.38 39.92
C ALA A 17 0.40 -22.65 39.08
N ASP A 18 0.95 -23.85 39.26
CA ASP A 18 2.09 -24.31 38.50
C ASP A 18 1.66 -24.52 37.04
N CYS A 19 2.19 -23.68 36.15
CA CYS A 19 1.88 -23.67 34.73
C CYS A 19 2.75 -24.65 33.93
N ASP A 20 3.73 -25.27 34.58
CA ASP A 20 4.69 -26.20 33.99
C ASP A 20 4.35 -27.67 34.30
N ILE A 21 3.21 -27.93 34.97
CA ILE A 21 2.73 -29.29 35.21
C ILE A 21 2.50 -30.02 33.89
N THR A 22 2.85 -31.30 33.83
CA THR A 22 2.65 -32.12 32.63
C THR A 22 1.64 -33.23 32.88
N ASN A 23 0.80 -33.53 31.89
CA ASN A 23 -0.05 -34.73 31.92
C ASN A 23 0.75 -36.01 31.60
N ASP A 24 0.08 -37.17 31.57
CA ASP A 24 0.71 -38.48 31.25
C ASP A 24 1.35 -38.53 29.85
N ALA A 25 0.98 -37.59 28.95
CA ALA A 25 1.56 -37.42 27.63
C ALA A 25 2.72 -36.40 27.60
N GLY A 26 3.10 -35.81 28.74
CA GLY A 26 4.14 -34.80 28.83
C GLY A 26 3.72 -33.40 28.38
N GLU A 27 2.43 -33.17 28.11
CA GLU A 27 1.93 -31.86 27.64
C GLU A 27 1.74 -30.90 28.82
N THR A 28 2.24 -29.66 28.68
CA THR A 28 1.92 -28.57 29.62
C THR A 28 0.53 -27.98 29.33
N PRO A 29 -0.11 -27.27 30.28
CA PRO A 29 -1.34 -26.51 30.06
C PRO A 29 -1.29 -25.63 28.80
N LYS A 30 -0.11 -25.09 28.48
CA LYS A 30 0.12 -24.26 27.29
C LYS A 30 0.10 -25.08 26.00
N ASP A 31 0.67 -26.29 26.00
CA ASP A 31 0.69 -27.18 24.84
C ASP A 31 -0.72 -27.65 24.49
N VAL A 32 -1.51 -27.97 25.52
CA VAL A 32 -2.93 -28.27 25.35
C VAL A 32 -3.68 -27.07 24.75
N ALA A 33 -3.45 -25.85 25.27
CA ALA A 33 -4.07 -24.64 24.73
C ALA A 33 -3.69 -24.38 23.25
N LYS A 34 -2.43 -24.64 22.88
CA LYS A 34 -1.97 -24.57 21.48
C LYS A 34 -2.65 -25.60 20.59
N ARG A 35 -2.69 -26.87 21.01
CA ARG A 35 -3.29 -27.98 20.25
C ARG A 35 -4.75 -27.74 19.91
N PHE A 36 -5.48 -27.06 20.80
CA PHE A 36 -6.89 -26.71 20.60
C PHE A 36 -7.11 -25.28 20.08
N GLY A 37 -6.06 -24.54 19.71
CA GLY A 37 -6.16 -23.21 19.10
C GLY A 37 -6.69 -22.12 20.03
N HIS A 38 -6.54 -22.26 21.34
CA HIS A 38 -7.00 -21.30 22.33
C HIS A 38 -5.97 -20.21 22.59
N LEU A 39 -5.79 -19.29 21.63
CA LEU A 39 -4.79 -18.22 21.66
C LEU A 39 -4.78 -17.41 22.98
N ALA A 40 -5.96 -17.01 23.47
CA ALA A 40 -6.06 -16.23 24.71
C ALA A 40 -5.56 -16.99 25.95
N ALA A 41 -5.68 -18.32 25.96
CA ALA A 41 -5.13 -19.15 27.04
C ALA A 41 -3.61 -19.32 26.89
N VAL A 42 -3.11 -19.40 25.64
CA VAL A 42 -1.67 -19.45 25.35
C VAL A 42 -0.96 -18.17 25.78
N GLU A 43 -1.59 -17.01 25.58
CA GLU A 43 -1.06 -15.71 26.03
C GLU A 43 -1.02 -15.61 27.57
N LEU A 44 -2.06 -16.07 28.27
CA LEU A 44 -2.10 -16.04 29.74
C LEU A 44 -1.11 -17.01 30.39
N LEU A 45 -0.85 -18.15 29.76
CA LEU A 45 0.10 -19.17 30.21
C LEU A 45 1.53 -18.92 29.68
N ALA A 46 1.76 -17.82 28.96
CA ALA A 46 3.10 -17.43 28.55
C ALA A 46 3.90 -16.94 29.78
N PRO A 47 5.19 -17.30 29.89
CA PRO A 47 6.00 -16.87 31.02
C PRO A 47 6.03 -15.34 31.08
N ARG A 48 5.75 -14.76 32.26
CA ARG A 48 6.01 -13.33 32.54
C ARG A 48 7.51 -13.07 32.62
N THR A 49 8.25 -13.35 31.57
CA THR A 49 9.57 -12.78 31.35
C THR A 49 9.34 -11.51 30.57
N GLY A 50 9.32 -10.38 31.29
CA GLY A 50 9.28 -9.07 30.67
C GLY A 50 10.46 -8.90 29.71
N ASN A 51 10.17 -8.81 28.42
CA ASN A 51 10.88 -7.92 27.52
C ASN A 51 9.97 -7.65 26.33
N GLY A 52 9.28 -6.51 26.38
CA GLY A 52 8.64 -5.94 25.20
C GLY A 52 9.72 -5.49 24.24
N ASN A 53 10.09 -6.36 23.31
CA ASN A 53 10.65 -5.96 22.04
C ASN A 53 9.68 -6.45 20.97
N SER A 54 8.70 -5.61 20.69
CA SER A 54 8.20 -5.43 19.34
C SER A 54 9.36 -4.88 18.51
N SER A 55 10.34 -5.72 18.17
CA SER A 55 11.27 -5.40 17.10
C SER A 55 10.73 -6.06 15.85
N ASP A 56 10.19 -5.19 15.00
CA ASP A 56 10.02 -5.35 13.56
C ASP A 56 11.41 -5.61 12.95
N GLU A 57 12.01 -6.75 13.29
CA GLU A 57 13.29 -7.18 12.75
C GLU A 57 13.03 -7.69 11.34
N GLU A 58 13.40 -6.85 10.37
CA GLU A 58 13.55 -7.18 8.96
C GLU A 58 14.00 -8.64 8.80
N LEU A 59 13.26 -9.37 7.97
CA LEU A 59 13.53 -10.75 7.58
C LEU A 59 14.90 -10.81 6.88
N ASP A 60 15.97 -10.92 7.66
CA ASP A 60 17.31 -11.14 7.15
C ASP A 60 17.42 -12.59 6.67
N ALA A 61 17.22 -12.78 5.36
CA ALA A 61 17.33 -14.06 4.68
C ALA A 61 18.72 -14.72 4.83
N ASN A 62 19.74 -14.01 5.32
CA ASN A 62 21.08 -14.54 5.57
C ASN A 62 21.32 -14.96 7.03
N ASN A 63 20.41 -14.69 7.96
CA ASN A 63 20.58 -15.13 9.33
C ASN A 63 20.10 -16.58 9.49
N ILE A 64 21.04 -17.52 9.33
CA ILE A 64 20.85 -18.98 9.49
C ILE A 64 20.15 -19.33 10.82
N LYS A 65 20.33 -18.50 11.86
CA LYS A 65 19.75 -18.70 13.18
C LYS A 65 18.22 -18.59 13.22
N PHE A 66 17.62 -17.90 12.25
CA PHE A 66 16.16 -17.82 12.10
C PHE A 66 15.54 -19.20 11.82
N PHE A 67 16.24 -20.04 11.03
CA PHE A 67 15.79 -21.40 10.71
C PHE A 67 16.09 -22.42 11.81
N GLU A 68 17.01 -22.14 12.73
CA GLU A 68 17.26 -22.97 13.92
C GLU A 68 16.18 -22.78 14.99
N THR A 69 15.61 -21.58 15.09
CA THR A 69 14.65 -21.26 16.16
C THR A 69 13.20 -21.61 15.78
N HIS A 70 12.89 -21.63 14.49
CA HIS A 70 11.63 -22.12 13.94
C HIS A 70 11.87 -23.36 13.09
N GLY A 71 12.43 -24.40 13.73
CA GLY A 71 12.31 -25.76 13.22
C GLY A 71 10.83 -26.07 13.00
N VAL A 72 10.52 -26.55 11.81
CA VAL A 72 9.21 -27.12 11.44
C VAL A 72 8.79 -28.02 12.59
N GLU A 73 7.75 -27.65 13.35
CA GLU A 73 7.24 -28.47 14.45
C GLU A 73 6.89 -29.82 13.82
N GLY A 74 7.74 -30.81 14.11
CA GLY A 74 7.74 -32.11 13.47
C GLY A 74 6.45 -32.84 13.75
N SER A 75 6.08 -33.69 12.81
CA SER A 75 5.25 -34.87 13.05
C SER A 75 5.62 -35.50 14.39
N THR A 76 4.62 -35.78 15.23
CA THR A 76 4.74 -36.18 16.64
C THR A 76 5.39 -37.55 16.91
N ASP A 77 5.97 -38.23 15.93
CA ASP A 77 6.22 -39.67 16.03
C ASP A 77 7.68 -40.11 15.89
N SER A 78 8.66 -39.20 15.90
CA SER A 78 10.07 -39.62 15.94
C SER A 78 10.94 -38.62 16.70
N LYS A 79 11.27 -38.99 17.94
CA LYS A 79 12.19 -38.30 18.85
C LYS A 79 13.66 -38.60 18.51
N GLU A 80 13.98 -38.65 17.22
CA GLU A 80 15.34 -38.76 16.73
C GLU A 80 15.59 -37.52 15.88
N ASP A 81 16.39 -36.63 16.43
CA ASP A 81 16.86 -35.41 15.79
C ASP A 81 17.77 -35.83 14.63
N LEU A 82 17.15 -36.21 13.52
CA LEU A 82 17.84 -36.54 12.27
C LEU A 82 18.50 -35.25 11.81
N THR A 83 19.80 -35.12 12.08
CA THR A 83 20.67 -34.17 11.40
C THR A 83 20.69 -34.54 9.92
N LEU A 84 19.66 -34.15 9.17
CA LEU A 84 19.53 -34.42 7.75
C LEU A 84 20.77 -33.86 7.06
N ASP A 85 21.41 -34.69 6.22
CA ASP A 85 22.55 -34.26 5.43
C ASP A 85 22.15 -33.05 4.57
N GLU A 86 23.08 -32.13 4.34
CA GLU A 86 22.79 -30.89 3.61
C GLU A 86 22.26 -31.16 2.18
N ALA A 87 22.60 -32.34 1.62
CA ALA A 87 22.03 -32.84 0.38
C ALA A 87 20.52 -33.18 0.48
N GLU A 88 20.08 -33.77 1.59
CA GLU A 88 18.68 -34.16 1.81
C GLU A 88 17.79 -32.94 2.02
N LYS A 89 18.27 -31.94 2.77
CA LYS A 89 17.59 -30.64 2.92
C LYS A 89 17.43 -29.94 1.57
N ARG A 90 18.49 -29.94 0.74
CA ARG A 90 18.42 -29.37 -0.62
C ARG A 90 17.37 -30.09 -1.47
N ASN A 91 17.38 -31.43 -1.46
CA ASN A 91 16.43 -32.23 -2.21
C ASN A 91 14.98 -32.01 -1.73
N ALA A 92 14.75 -31.85 -0.42
CA ALA A 92 13.45 -31.50 0.13
C ALA A 92 12.97 -30.12 -0.34
N ARG A 93 13.85 -29.09 -0.31
CA ARG A 93 13.54 -27.76 -0.84
C ARG A 93 13.21 -27.80 -2.33
N VAL A 94 13.96 -28.57 -3.11
CA VAL A 94 13.71 -28.73 -4.55
C VAL A 94 12.34 -29.36 -4.79
N ARG A 95 11.97 -30.41 -4.05
CA ARG A 95 10.63 -31.02 -4.17
C ARG A 95 9.52 -30.05 -3.77
N ALA A 96 9.70 -29.32 -2.67
CA ALA A 96 8.74 -28.31 -2.22
C ALA A 96 8.54 -27.22 -3.27
N TYR A 97 9.63 -26.73 -3.88
CA TYR A 97 9.56 -25.75 -4.96
C TYR A 97 8.83 -26.25 -6.21
N HIS A 98 9.11 -27.49 -6.63
CA HIS A 98 8.37 -28.10 -7.74
C HIS A 98 6.88 -28.22 -7.40
N LYS A 99 6.54 -28.55 -6.15
CA LYS A 99 5.16 -28.63 -5.71
C LYS A 99 4.47 -27.26 -5.72
N ILE A 100 5.16 -26.20 -5.30
CA ILE A 100 4.66 -24.83 -5.40
C ILE A 100 4.34 -24.48 -6.86
N LYS A 101 5.25 -24.77 -7.79
CA LYS A 101 5.02 -24.52 -9.23
C LYS A 101 3.82 -25.29 -9.78
N GLU A 102 3.70 -26.55 -9.41
CA GLU A 102 2.57 -27.38 -9.81
C GLU A 102 1.25 -26.79 -9.29
N LEU A 103 1.20 -26.40 -8.03
CA LEU A 103 0.03 -25.79 -7.41
C LEU A 103 -0.32 -24.44 -8.04
N GLN A 104 0.68 -23.61 -8.36
CA GLN A 104 0.46 -22.35 -9.08
C GLN A 104 -0.21 -22.60 -10.44
N ARG A 105 0.30 -23.57 -11.21
CA ARG A 105 -0.31 -23.95 -12.50
C ARG A 105 -1.75 -24.44 -12.34
N LEU A 106 -2.01 -25.28 -11.34
CA LEU A 106 -3.38 -25.76 -11.08
C LEU A 106 -4.31 -24.63 -10.67
N LEU A 107 -3.81 -23.67 -9.88
CA LEU A 107 -4.55 -22.49 -9.48
C LEU A 107 -4.90 -21.60 -10.68
N GLU A 108 -3.95 -21.38 -11.59
CA GLU A 108 -4.21 -20.66 -12.85
C GLU A 108 -5.30 -21.33 -13.68
N ILE A 109 -5.25 -22.67 -13.82
CA ILE A 109 -6.28 -23.43 -14.52
C ILE A 109 -7.64 -23.28 -13.82
N ALA A 110 -7.66 -23.35 -12.48
CA ALA A 110 -8.88 -23.18 -11.71
C ALA A 110 -9.50 -21.79 -11.91
N TYR A 111 -8.68 -20.72 -11.88
CA TYR A 111 -9.13 -19.36 -12.19
C TYR A 111 -9.65 -19.22 -13.62
N SER A 112 -8.95 -19.79 -14.60
CA SER A 112 -9.41 -19.81 -15.99
C SER A 112 -10.75 -20.51 -16.13
N ASN A 113 -10.92 -21.69 -15.52
CA ASN A 113 -12.17 -22.43 -15.55
C ASN A 113 -13.30 -21.66 -14.86
N TYR A 114 -13.03 -21.08 -13.68
CA TYR A 114 -13.99 -20.25 -12.98
C TYR A 114 -14.46 -19.08 -13.85
N ARG A 115 -13.53 -18.41 -14.54
CA ARG A 115 -13.84 -17.33 -15.48
C ARG A 115 -14.64 -17.81 -16.69
N GLN A 116 -14.29 -18.95 -17.28
CA GLN A 116 -15.02 -19.55 -18.41
C GLN A 116 -16.46 -19.92 -18.04
N LEU A 117 -16.69 -20.34 -16.79
CA LEU A 117 -18.03 -20.60 -16.24
C LEU A 117 -18.79 -19.32 -15.85
N GLY A 118 -18.25 -18.13 -16.13
CA GLY A 118 -18.87 -16.84 -15.83
C GLY A 118 -18.61 -16.34 -14.40
N GLY A 119 -17.73 -17.00 -13.65
CA GLY A 119 -17.24 -16.52 -12.37
C GLY A 119 -16.38 -15.26 -12.53
N VAL A 120 -16.53 -14.32 -11.61
CA VAL A 120 -15.70 -13.10 -11.55
C VAL A 120 -15.12 -13.03 -10.15
N THR A 121 -13.79 -12.99 -10.05
CA THR A 121 -13.10 -12.93 -8.76
C THR A 121 -13.39 -11.60 -8.06
N GLU A 122 -13.32 -11.58 -6.73
CA GLU A 122 -13.51 -10.33 -5.98
C GLU A 122 -12.46 -9.28 -6.36
N GLU A 123 -11.23 -9.72 -6.61
CA GLU A 123 -10.15 -8.87 -7.13
C GLU A 123 -10.54 -8.21 -8.46
N GLU A 124 -11.04 -8.98 -9.44
CA GLU A 124 -11.49 -8.45 -10.72
C GLU A 124 -12.67 -7.47 -10.58
N LYS A 125 -13.60 -7.72 -9.65
CA LYS A 125 -14.70 -6.78 -9.37
C LYS A 125 -14.18 -5.47 -8.78
N MET A 126 -13.22 -5.55 -7.86
CA MET A 126 -12.62 -4.38 -7.23
C MET A 126 -11.80 -3.57 -8.25
N MET A 127 -11.00 -4.24 -9.08
CA MET A 127 -10.25 -3.61 -10.16
C MET A 127 -11.19 -2.89 -11.15
N ARG A 128 -12.27 -3.54 -11.61
CA ARG A 128 -13.26 -2.89 -12.48
C ARG A 128 -13.94 -1.68 -11.84
N LYS A 129 -14.18 -1.72 -10.52
CA LYS A 129 -14.75 -0.57 -9.81
C LYS A 129 -13.76 0.58 -9.77
N GLU A 130 -12.49 0.30 -9.51
CA GLU A 130 -11.45 1.32 -9.45
C GLU A 130 -11.16 1.92 -10.83
N GLU A 131 -11.04 1.09 -11.85
CA GLU A 131 -10.93 1.50 -13.26
C GLU A 131 -12.07 2.45 -13.65
N ARG A 132 -13.31 2.12 -13.30
CA ARG A 132 -14.46 3.02 -13.53
C ARG A 132 -14.39 4.34 -12.80
N LYS A 133 -13.77 4.40 -11.60
CA LYS A 133 -13.56 5.67 -10.88
C LYS A 133 -12.50 6.50 -11.59
N VAL A 134 -11.39 5.87 -11.98
CA VAL A 134 -10.31 6.53 -12.72
C VAL A 134 -10.84 7.07 -14.06
N GLU A 135 -11.58 6.27 -14.82
CA GLU A 135 -12.22 6.71 -16.08
C GLU A 135 -13.18 7.89 -15.91
N LYS A 136 -13.88 7.98 -14.77
CA LYS A 136 -14.74 9.13 -14.47
C LYS A 136 -13.90 10.36 -14.17
N ALA A 137 -12.85 10.22 -13.36
CA ALA A 137 -11.94 11.32 -13.04
C ALA A 137 -11.24 11.86 -14.30
N VAL A 138 -10.78 10.97 -15.20
CA VAL A 138 -10.18 11.36 -16.48
C VAL A 138 -11.18 12.16 -17.32
N ARG A 139 -12.41 11.68 -17.49
CA ARG A 139 -13.45 12.41 -18.24
C ARG A 139 -13.77 13.79 -17.67
N GLU A 140 -13.80 13.91 -16.34
CA GLU A 140 -14.03 15.19 -15.68
C GLU A 140 -12.87 16.17 -15.93
N LEU A 141 -11.63 15.71 -15.83
CA LEU A 141 -10.44 16.51 -16.13
C LEU A 141 -10.36 16.91 -17.60
N GLU A 142 -10.73 16.01 -18.52
CA GLU A 142 -10.83 16.32 -19.95
C GLU A 142 -11.86 17.42 -20.22
N ALA A 143 -13.03 17.36 -19.57
CA ALA A 143 -14.05 18.39 -19.70
C ALA A 143 -13.58 19.75 -19.13
N GLN A 144 -12.86 19.75 -18.01
CA GLN A 144 -12.26 20.96 -17.44
C GLN A 144 -11.20 21.55 -18.37
N LEU A 145 -10.35 20.70 -18.96
CA LEU A 145 -9.34 21.13 -19.91
C LEU A 145 -9.99 21.76 -21.15
N GLU A 146 -11.04 21.15 -21.67
CA GLU A 146 -11.77 21.66 -22.83
C GLU A 146 -12.46 22.99 -22.52
N TYR A 147 -13.06 23.12 -21.34
CA TYR A 147 -13.62 24.39 -20.87
C TYR A 147 -12.56 25.51 -20.83
N GLU A 148 -11.39 25.25 -20.26
CA GLU A 148 -10.30 26.23 -20.20
C GLU A 148 -9.74 26.55 -21.59
N ARG A 149 -9.69 25.59 -22.52
CA ARG A 149 -9.27 25.84 -23.91
C ARG A 149 -10.20 26.83 -24.60
N VAL A 150 -11.51 26.55 -24.59
CA VAL A 150 -12.52 27.43 -25.19
C VAL A 150 -12.50 28.81 -24.54
N ARG A 151 -12.32 28.86 -23.21
CA ARG A 151 -12.20 30.12 -22.47
C ARG A 151 -11.00 30.94 -22.93
N ARG A 152 -9.83 30.31 -23.14
CA ARG A 152 -8.62 30.98 -23.65
C ARG A 152 -8.80 31.47 -25.07
N GLU A 153 -9.33 30.65 -25.96
CA GLU A 153 -9.59 31.03 -27.36
C GLU A 153 -10.49 32.28 -27.44
N LYS A 154 -11.53 32.34 -26.60
CA LYS A 154 -12.39 33.52 -26.51
C LYS A 154 -11.66 34.77 -26.03
N LEU A 155 -10.77 34.64 -25.05
CA LEU A 155 -9.96 35.75 -24.56
C LEU A 155 -8.91 36.20 -25.60
N GLU A 156 -8.33 35.27 -26.35
CA GLU A 156 -7.40 35.55 -27.45
C GLU A 156 -8.08 36.32 -28.57
N SER A 157 -9.29 35.89 -28.99
CA SER A 157 -10.10 36.65 -29.96
C SER A 157 -10.38 38.08 -29.48
N GLN A 158 -10.75 38.26 -28.20
CA GLN A 158 -10.97 39.60 -27.65
C GLN A 158 -9.71 40.44 -27.65
N LEU A 159 -8.55 39.85 -27.32
CA LEU A 159 -7.27 40.55 -27.38
C LEU A 159 -6.89 40.96 -28.80
N ASP A 160 -7.18 40.12 -29.79
CA ASP A 160 -6.93 40.43 -31.20
C ASP A 160 -7.85 41.54 -31.71
N ASP A 161 -9.12 41.58 -31.28
CA ASP A 161 -10.02 42.70 -31.56
C ASP A 161 -9.48 44.01 -30.97
N TYR A 162 -9.09 44.02 -29.69
CA TYR A 162 -8.48 45.20 -29.05
C TYR A 162 -7.17 45.62 -29.73
N ARG A 163 -6.32 44.68 -30.14
CA ARG A 163 -5.10 44.98 -30.92
C ARG A 163 -5.44 45.60 -32.27
N ALA A 164 -6.47 45.10 -32.96
CA ALA A 164 -6.93 45.66 -34.22
C ALA A 164 -7.48 47.08 -34.03
N GLU A 165 -8.24 47.34 -32.97
CA GLU A 165 -8.72 48.67 -32.61
C GLU A 165 -7.56 49.64 -32.33
N ILE A 166 -6.55 49.24 -31.56
CA ILE A 166 -5.35 50.05 -31.30
C ILE A 166 -4.57 50.34 -32.60
N ASN A 167 -4.46 49.35 -33.50
CA ASN A 167 -3.80 49.55 -34.79
C ASN A 167 -4.62 50.43 -35.75
N GLN A 168 -5.95 50.41 -35.64
CA GLN A 168 -6.86 51.23 -36.45
C GLN A 168 -7.02 52.65 -35.91
N THR A 169 -6.86 52.87 -34.60
CA THR A 169 -6.68 54.22 -34.08
C THR A 169 -5.38 54.76 -34.67
N PRO A 170 -5.42 55.78 -35.55
CA PRO A 170 -4.20 56.43 -35.96
C PRO A 170 -3.59 56.97 -34.68
N THR A 171 -2.34 56.60 -34.42
CA THR A 171 -1.53 57.18 -33.36
C THR A 171 -1.62 58.70 -33.49
N LEU A 172 -2.52 59.32 -32.72
CA LEU A 172 -2.48 60.73 -32.36
C LEU A 172 -1.30 60.89 -31.41
N GLN A 173 -0.08 60.68 -31.91
CA GLN A 173 1.19 61.07 -31.30
C GLN A 173 2.38 60.66 -32.20
N ALA A 174 2.46 61.34 -33.33
CA ALA A 174 3.72 61.90 -33.85
C ALA A 174 3.35 63.00 -34.88
N GLY A 175 2.36 63.82 -34.56
CA GLY A 175 2.06 65.04 -35.31
C GLY A 175 2.70 66.20 -34.57
N ASP A 176 3.84 66.66 -35.08
CA ASP A 176 4.15 68.07 -35.35
C ASP A 176 3.82 69.19 -34.33
N ASP A 177 3.60 68.91 -33.04
CA ASP A 177 3.32 69.97 -32.05
C ASP A 177 4.60 70.57 -31.39
N ASP A 178 5.77 69.99 -31.62
CA ASP A 178 7.05 70.58 -31.16
C ASP A 178 7.43 71.85 -31.94
N SER A 179 6.92 72.00 -33.17
CA SER A 179 7.17 73.17 -34.02
C SER A 179 6.49 74.44 -33.50
N ASN A 180 5.25 74.30 -33.01
CA ASN A 180 4.49 75.42 -32.44
C ASN A 180 4.94 75.77 -31.02
N PHE A 181 5.34 74.79 -30.21
CA PHE A 181 5.89 75.04 -28.87
C PHE A 181 7.27 75.72 -28.93
N LEU A 182 8.14 75.33 -29.86
CA LEU A 182 9.43 75.99 -30.07
C LEU A 182 9.30 77.38 -30.69
N LEU A 183 8.33 77.62 -31.58
CA LEU A 183 8.02 78.96 -32.10
C LEU A 183 7.48 79.90 -31.01
N PHE A 184 6.67 79.38 -30.07
CA PHE A 184 6.14 80.14 -28.94
C PHE A 184 7.23 80.50 -27.92
N ILE A 185 8.17 79.59 -27.64
CA ILE A 185 9.32 79.87 -26.77
C ILE A 185 10.29 80.87 -27.43
N CYS A 186 10.60 80.72 -28.72
CA CYS A 186 11.47 81.66 -29.45
C CYS A 186 10.87 83.07 -29.62
N THR A 187 9.55 83.23 -29.56
CA THR A 187 8.91 84.56 -29.62
C THR A 187 8.85 85.26 -28.28
N ILE A 188 8.85 84.52 -27.16
CA ILE A 188 8.93 85.07 -25.81
C ILE A 188 10.34 85.56 -25.48
N ASP A 189 11.39 84.84 -25.89
CA ASP A 189 12.79 85.25 -25.66
C ASP A 189 13.25 86.44 -26.52
N ARG A 190 12.43 86.93 -27.46
CA ARG A 190 12.74 88.09 -28.31
C ARG A 190 12.18 89.42 -27.75
N TRP A 191 11.47 89.37 -26.62
CA TRP A 191 10.86 90.52 -25.94
C TRP A 191 11.40 90.77 -24.52
N GLN A 192 12.60 90.25 -24.22
CA GLN A 192 13.38 90.58 -23.02
C GLN A 192 14.73 91.18 -23.40
#